data_AF-A0A6N9SAW0-F1
#
_entry.id   AF-A0A6N9SAW0-F1
#
_cell.length_a   1.000
_cell.length_b   1.000
_cell.length_c   1.000
_cell.angle_alpha   90.00
_cell.angle_beta   90.00
_cell.angle_gamma   90.00
#
_symmetry.space_group_name_H-M   'P 1'
#
loop_
_entity.id
_entity.type
_entity.pdbx_description
1 polymer ?
#
loop_
_entity_poly.entity_id
_entity_poly.type
_entity_poly.pdbx_seq_one_letter_code
_entity_poly.pdbx_strand_id
1 'polypeptide(L)'
;LNNQNQLIAGETLFTGTINRTEVHPREVIKRALYHNAAAVVLAHNHPSGEVTPSKADRLITERLVQALALVDIRVPDHLIVGGNQVFSFAEHGLL
;
A
#
# COMPACT_ATOMS: atom_id res chain seq x y z
N LEU A 1 -2.37 -3.80 10.46
CA LEU A 1 -3.67 -4.08 11.09
C LEU A 1 -3.59 -5.39 11.87
N ASN A 2 -4.39 -5.55 12.93
CA ASN A 2 -4.60 -6.85 13.58
C ASN A 2 -5.67 -7.68 12.82
N ASN A 3 -5.99 -8.88 13.32
CA ASN A 3 -7.00 -9.77 12.71
C ASN A 3 -8.43 -9.19 12.71
N GLN A 4 -8.71 -8.19 13.54
CA GLN A 4 -9.99 -7.47 13.59
C GLN A 4 -9.98 -6.19 12.74
N ASN A 5 -9.00 -6.05 11.82
CA ASN A 5 -8.79 -4.89 10.96
C ASN A 5 -8.55 -3.57 11.72
N GLN A 6 -8.13 -3.62 12.99
CA GLN A 6 -7.80 -2.42 13.76
C GLN A 6 -6.37 -1.96 13.44
N LEU A 7 -6.17 -0.64 13.41
CA LEU A 7 -4.85 -0.04 13.23
C LEU A 7 -3.97 -0.33 14.44
N ILE A 8 -2.78 -0.90 14.19
CA ILE A 8 -1.77 -1.20 15.21
C ILE A 8 -0.53 -0.31 15.08
N ALA A 9 -0.27 0.20 13.87
CA ALA A 9 0.83 1.10 13.55
C ALA A 9 0.55 1.76 12.19
N GLY A 10 1.06 2.98 11.99
CA GLY A 10 1.15 3.65 10.70
C GLY A 10 2.59 4.06 10.44
N GLU A 11 3.10 3.79 9.24
CA GLU A 11 4.49 4.06 8.88
C GLU A 11 4.60 4.69 7.49
N THR A 12 5.49 5.68 7.37
CA THR A 12 5.95 6.18 6.07
C THR A 12 7.23 5.45 5.70
N LEU A 13 7.11 4.39 4.90
CA LEU A 13 8.26 3.54 4.54
C LEU A 13 9.12 4.13 3.42
N PHE A 14 8.52 4.93 2.55
CA PHE A 14 9.19 5.51 1.41
C PHE A 14 8.76 6.96 1.27
N THR A 15 9.72 7.80 0.94
CA THR A 15 9.48 9.18 0.52
C THR A 15 10.00 9.30 -0.90
N GLY A 16 9.13 9.76 -1.80
CA GLY A 16 9.49 9.93 -3.19
C GLY A 16 10.53 11.01 -3.40
N THR A 17 11.17 10.93 -4.56
CA THR A 17 11.87 12.06 -5.16
C THR A 17 10.89 12.82 -6.06
N ILE A 18 11.37 13.86 -6.75
CA ILE A 18 10.57 14.62 -7.73
C ILE A 18 9.98 13.71 -8.82
N ASN A 19 10.69 12.63 -9.20
CA ASN A 19 10.35 11.85 -10.39
C ASN A 19 9.81 10.44 -10.10
N ARG A 20 10.14 9.85 -8.94
CA ARG A 20 9.73 8.49 -8.58
C ARG A 20 9.93 8.19 -7.10
N THR A 21 9.20 7.19 -6.62
CA THR A 21 9.45 6.51 -5.35
C THR A 21 9.82 5.06 -5.67
N GLU A 22 10.96 4.60 -5.16
CA GLU A 22 11.32 3.19 -5.28
C GLU A 22 10.78 2.43 -4.07
N VAL A 23 9.92 1.44 -4.34
CA VAL A 23 9.26 0.65 -3.30
C VAL A 23 9.83 -0.75 -3.33
N HIS A 24 10.35 -1.20 -2.18
CA HIS A 24 10.94 -2.51 -2.03
C HIS A 24 10.04 -3.41 -1.16
N PRO A 25 9.46 -4.49 -1.72
CA PRO A 25 8.60 -5.41 -0.96
C PRO A 25 9.24 -5.96 0.31
N ARG A 26 10.57 -6.22 0.29
CA ARG A 26 11.31 -6.69 1.47
C ARG A 26 11.20 -5.76 2.67
N GLU A 27 11.19 -4.44 2.47
CA GLU A 27 11.08 -3.49 3.57
C GLU A 27 9.65 -3.47 4.12
N VAL A 28 8.65 -3.55 3.24
CA VAL A 28 7.24 -3.66 3.64
C VAL A 28 7.00 -4.93 4.47
N ILE A 29 7.50 -6.09 4.01
CA ILE A 29 7.39 -7.36 4.71
C ILE A 29 8.09 -7.28 6.08
N LYS A 30 9.33 -6.77 6.11
CA LYS A 30 10.11 -6.64 7.35
C LYS A 30 9.36 -5.84 8.40
N ARG A 31 8.74 -4.73 8.01
CA ARG A 31 7.99 -3.86 8.94
C ARG A 31 6.65 -4.46 9.34
N ALA A 32 5.94 -5.10 8.41
CA ALA A 32 4.70 -5.81 8.72
C ALA A 32 4.93 -6.94 9.74
N LEU A 33 6.00 -7.74 9.56
CA LEU A 33 6.42 -8.77 10.50
C LEU A 33 6.88 -8.20 11.84
N TYR A 34 7.65 -7.11 11.84
CA TYR A 34 8.07 -6.42 13.07
C TYR A 34 6.87 -6.01 13.94
N HIS A 35 5.78 -5.58 13.31
CA HIS A 35 4.54 -5.21 14.00
C HIS A 35 3.58 -6.38 14.27
N ASN A 36 3.93 -7.62 13.90
CA ASN A 36 3.03 -8.77 13.93
C ASN A 36 1.69 -8.47 13.23
N ALA A 37 1.74 -7.76 12.09
CA ALA A 37 0.56 -7.35 11.36
C ALA A 37 -0.09 -8.55 10.65
N ALA A 38 -1.40 -8.69 10.82
CA ALA A 38 -2.19 -9.68 10.06
C ALA A 38 -2.62 -9.16 8.67
N ALA A 39 -2.57 -7.84 8.49
CA ALA A 39 -2.89 -7.18 7.22
C ALA A 39 -2.25 -5.79 7.13
N VAL A 40 -2.03 -5.30 5.92
CA VAL A 40 -1.47 -3.97 5.64
C VAL A 40 -2.36 -3.26 4.61
N VAL A 41 -2.74 -2.02 4.89
CA VAL A 41 -3.31 -1.11 3.88
C VAL A 41 -2.17 -0.28 3.32
N LEU A 42 -2.04 -0.26 2.01
CA LEU A 42 -1.06 0.57 1.31
C LEU A 42 -1.67 1.93 1.03
N ALA A 43 -0.87 2.99 1.13
CA ALA A 43 -1.32 4.33 0.72
C ALA A 43 -0.17 5.12 0.12
N HIS A 44 -0.45 5.86 -0.95
CA HIS A 44 0.46 6.88 -1.46
C HIS A 44 -0.31 8.10 -1.93
N ASN A 45 0.36 9.25 -1.94
CA ASN A 45 -0.21 10.51 -2.35
C ASN A 45 0.19 10.85 -3.78
N HIS A 46 -0.75 11.40 -4.56
CA HIS A 46 -0.49 12.07 -5.83
C HIS A 46 -0.55 13.59 -5.63
N PRO A 47 0.60 14.30 -5.64
CA PRO A 47 0.63 15.75 -5.43
C PRO A 47 -0.17 16.55 -6.48
N SER A 48 -0.40 15.97 -7.66
CA SER A 48 -1.24 16.56 -8.72
C SER A 48 -2.73 16.65 -8.33
N GLY A 49 -3.18 15.89 -7.32
CA GLY A 49 -4.58 15.76 -6.95
C GLY A 49 -5.36 14.71 -7.75
N GLU A 50 -4.80 14.20 -8.85
CA GLU A 50 -5.40 13.14 -9.66
C GLU A 50 -5.23 11.78 -8.99
N VAL A 51 -6.32 11.05 -8.77
CA VAL A 51 -6.29 9.75 -8.05
C VAL A 51 -6.32 8.53 -8.99
N THR A 52 -6.28 8.75 -10.30
CA THR A 52 -6.28 7.66 -11.27
C THR A 52 -4.96 6.87 -11.15
N PRO A 53 -5.01 5.55 -10.90
CA PRO A 53 -3.79 4.74 -10.74
C PRO A 53 -3.03 4.62 -12.05
N SER A 54 -1.74 4.93 -12.00
CA SER A 54 -0.81 4.70 -13.10
C SER A 54 -0.53 3.21 -13.31
N LYS A 55 0.13 2.87 -14.42
CA LYS A 55 0.62 1.51 -14.65
C LYS A 55 1.64 1.07 -13.59
N ALA A 56 2.44 2.01 -13.08
CA ALA A 56 3.43 1.73 -12.04
C ALA A 56 2.74 1.38 -10.72
N ASP A 57 1.68 2.10 -10.36
CA ASP A 57 0.90 1.85 -9.14
C ASP A 57 0.28 0.46 -9.16
N ARG A 58 -0.31 0.07 -10.30
CA ARG A 58 -0.88 -1.27 -10.48
C ARG A 58 0.18 -2.36 -10.33
N LEU A 59 1.32 -2.21 -11.00
CA LEU A 59 2.40 -3.19 -10.98
C LEU A 59 3.00 -3.36 -9.58
N ILE A 60 3.25 -2.26 -8.86
CA ILE A 60 3.80 -2.36 -7.50
C ILE A 60 2.77 -2.95 -6.53
N THR A 61 1.49 -2.64 -6.71
CA THR A 61 0.39 -3.23 -5.92
C THR A 61 0.38 -4.74 -6.06
N GLU A 62 0.31 -5.26 -7.29
CA GLU A 62 0.34 -6.70 -7.56
C GLU A 62 1.57 -7.36 -6.92
N ARG A 63 2.75 -6.75 -7.07
CA ARG A 63 3.99 -7.28 -6.52
C ARG A 63 3.97 -7.32 -4.98
N LEU A 64 3.42 -6.31 -4.33
CA LEU A 64 3.30 -6.25 -2.88
C LEU A 64 2.29 -7.27 -2.35
N VAL A 65 1.13 -7.40 -3.01
CA VAL A 65 0.10 -8.39 -2.67
C VAL A 65 0.67 -9.80 -2.73
N GLN A 66 1.33 -10.15 -3.84
CA GLN A 66 1.95 -11.46 -4.01
C GLN A 66 3.03 -11.71 -2.95
N ALA A 67 3.89 -10.72 -2.67
CA ALA A 67 4.98 -10.90 -1.73
C ALA A 67 4.51 -11.00 -0.26
N LEU A 68 3.50 -10.23 0.13
CA LEU A 68 2.92 -10.28 1.48
C LEU A 68 2.10 -11.56 1.69
N ALA A 69 1.44 -12.08 0.65
CA ALA A 69 0.72 -13.35 0.71
C ALA A 69 1.64 -14.54 1.03
N LEU A 70 2.91 -14.51 0.61
CA LEU A 70 3.90 -15.56 0.93
C LEU A 70 4.21 -15.68 2.43
N VAL A 71 3.83 -14.68 3.23
CA VAL A 71 4.03 -14.64 4.68
C VAL A 71 2.70 -14.45 5.43
N ASP A 72 1.59 -14.82 4.79
CA ASP A 72 0.23 -14.79 5.37
C ASP A 72 -0.25 -13.39 5.82
N ILE A 73 0.26 -12.32 5.19
CA ILE A 73 -0.16 -10.95 5.45
C ILE A 73 -1.06 -10.47 4.32
N ARG A 74 -2.31 -10.13 4.67
CA ARG A 74 -3.31 -9.68 3.69
C ARG A 74 -3.09 -8.21 3.30
N VAL A 75 -3.51 -7.85 2.09
CA VAL A 75 -3.59 -6.45 1.64
C VAL A 75 -5.04 -6.10 1.37
N PRO A 76 -5.79 -5.59 2.37
CA PRO A 76 -7.22 -5.31 2.20
C PRO A 76 -7.49 -4.19 1.22
N ASP A 77 -6.56 -3.24 1.07
CA ASP A 77 -6.69 -2.15 0.13
C ASP A 77 -5.34 -1.48 -0.19
N HIS A 78 -5.36 -0.74 -1.30
CA HIS A 78 -4.36 0.27 -1.66
C HIS A 78 -5.08 1.57 -2.01
N LEU A 79 -4.76 2.64 -1.26
CA LEU A 79 -5.37 3.95 -1.40
C LEU A 79 -4.43 4.92 -2.14
N ILE A 80 -4.94 5.58 -3.18
CA ILE A 80 -4.28 6.76 -3.78
C ILE A 80 -4.99 8.01 -3.28
N VAL A 81 -4.26 8.88 -2.60
CA VAL A 81 -4.80 10.11 -2.00
C VAL A 81 -4.40 11.32 -2.85
N GLY A 82 -5.39 12.06 -3.35
CA GLY A 82 -5.21 13.26 -4.17
C GLY A 82 -6.08 14.40 -3.67
N GLY A 83 -5.54 15.27 -2.82
CA GLY A 83 -6.30 16.34 -2.18
C GLY A 83 -7.48 15.79 -1.37
N ASN A 84 -8.70 16.13 -1.77
CA ASN A 84 -9.95 15.67 -1.14
C ASN A 84 -10.52 14.38 -1.76
N GLN A 85 -9.82 13.79 -2.72
CA GLN A 85 -10.23 12.57 -3.40
C GLN A 85 -9.35 11.40 -2.95
N VAL A 86 -9.96 10.22 -2.91
CA VAL A 86 -9.26 8.96 -2.63
C VAL A 86 -9.73 7.93 -3.65
N PHE A 87 -8.79 7.19 -4.23
CA PHE A 87 -9.07 6.01 -5.03
C PHE A 87 -8.73 4.77 -4.22
N SER A 88 -9.70 3.88 -4.03
CA SER A 88 -9.51 2.55 -3.44
C SER A 88 -9.36 1.50 -4.54
N PHE A 89 -8.29 0.72 -4.52
CA PHE A 89 -8.13 -0.41 -5.43
C PHE A 89 -9.18 -1.49 -5.17
N ALA A 90 -9.51 -1.75 -3.91
CA ALA A 90 -10.50 -2.76 -3.53
C ALA A 90 -11.91 -2.40 -4.03
N GLU A 91 -12.36 -1.16 -3.85
CA GLU A 91 -13.68 -0.71 -4.33
C GLU A 91 -13.81 -0.77 -5.85
N HIS A 92 -12.70 -0.70 -6.58
CA HIS A 92 -12.66 -0.75 -8.03
C HIS A 92 -12.31 -2.15 -8.59
N GLY A 93 -12.24 -3.19 -7.75
CA GLY A 93 -11.99 -4.57 -8.17
C GLY A 93 -10.58 -4.81 -8.73
N LEU A 94 -9.60 -4.04 -8.27
CA LEU A 94 -8.19 -4.13 -8.68
C LEU A 94 -7.31 -4.90 -7.69
N LEU A 95 -7.91 -5.47 -6.65
CA LEU A 95 -7.30 -6.28 -5.59
C LEU A 95 -8.09 -7.57 -5.37
#